data_AF-A0A926GWP0-F1
#
_entry.id   AF-A0A926GWP0-F1
#
_cell.length_a   1.000
_cell.length_b   1.000
_cell.length_c   1.000
_cell.angle_alpha   90.00
_cell.angle_beta   90.00
_cell.angle_gamma   90.00
#
_symmetry.space_group_name_H-M   'P 1'
#
loop_
_entity.id
_entity.type
_entity.pdbx_description
1 polymer ?
#
loop_
_entity_poly.entity_id
_entity_poly.type
_entity_poly.pdbx_seq_one_letter_code
_entity_poly.pdbx_strand_id
1 'polypeptide(L)'
;MPGAANVFAPPPMIAPPAITTAPPSVPVSDSTGGIPDPATFVSDLANRLTAEIHKAVQGQDEVISAALVCLLTGGHGLFEGVPGTAKTLLMRSIAAACSAEFKRIQFTPDLMPSD
;
A
#
# COMPACT_ATOMS: atom_id res chain seq x y z
N MET A 1 40.76 20.73 -21.19
CA MET A 1 39.95 19.49 -21.21
C MET A 1 40.90 18.32 -21.00
N PRO A 2 40.59 17.26 -20.23
CA PRO A 2 39.61 17.06 -19.14
C PRO A 2 40.38 16.69 -17.84
N GLY A 3 39.81 16.35 -16.69
CA GLY A 3 38.44 16.03 -16.33
C GLY A 3 38.30 16.02 -14.80
N ALA A 4 37.10 16.40 -14.39
CA ALA A 4 36.64 16.41 -13.02
C ALA A 4 36.66 15.00 -12.41
N ALA A 5 37.11 14.90 -11.16
CA ALA A 5 36.75 13.81 -10.26
C ALA A 5 36.14 14.46 -9.01
N ASN A 6 34.91 14.97 -9.16
CA ASN A 6 34.10 15.34 -8.02
C ASN A 6 33.67 14.03 -7.36
N VAL A 7 34.29 13.71 -6.22
CA VAL A 7 33.99 12.53 -5.41
C VAL A 7 32.65 12.77 -4.72
N PHE A 8 31.57 12.52 -5.45
CA PHE A 8 30.22 12.51 -4.92
C PHE A 8 30.05 11.22 -4.09
N ALA A 9 30.18 11.35 -2.78
CA ALA A 9 29.87 10.29 -1.83
C ALA A 9 28.43 9.77 -2.04
N PRO A 10 28.18 8.46 -1.92
CA PRO A 10 26.81 7.95 -1.94
C PRO A 10 26.03 8.57 -0.78
N PRO A 11 24.80 9.06 -1.01
CA PRO A 11 23.97 9.58 0.08
C PRO A 11 23.74 8.46 1.11
N PRO A 12 23.84 8.77 2.42
CA PRO A 12 23.58 7.77 3.46
C PRO A 12 22.15 7.26 3.31
N MET A 13 22.02 5.93 3.36
CA MET A 13 20.74 5.25 3.50
C MET A 13 20.01 5.88 4.69
N ILE A 14 18.92 6.60 4.39
CA ILE A 14 17.98 7.05 5.39
C ILE A 14 17.34 5.77 5.95
N ALA A 15 17.75 5.41 7.16
CA ALA A 15 17.09 4.39 7.95
C ALA A 15 15.60 4.73 8.05
N PRO A 16 14.69 3.74 7.95
CA PRO A 16 13.27 3.99 8.21
C PRO A 16 13.12 4.60 9.61
N PRO A 17 12.34 5.68 9.75
CA PRO A 17 12.18 6.33 11.05
C PRO A 17 11.60 5.33 12.04
N ALA A 18 12.21 5.34 13.23
CA ALA A 18 11.85 4.56 14.39
C ALA A 18 10.32 4.44 14.56
N ILE A 19 9.90 3.18 14.73
CA ILE A 19 8.78 2.78 15.56
C ILE A 19 8.71 3.63 16.85
N THR A 20 7.93 4.70 16.82
CA THR A 20 7.57 5.48 18.02
C THR A 20 6.08 5.81 17.99
N THR A 21 5.34 5.04 18.78
CA THR A 21 4.29 5.52 19.70
C THR A 21 3.35 6.62 19.18
N ALA A 22 2.23 6.19 18.61
CA ALA A 22 0.96 6.86 18.82
C ALA A 22 -0.17 5.83 18.62
N PRO A 23 -0.82 5.33 19.68
CA PRO A 23 -2.11 4.69 19.54
C PRO A 23 -3.16 5.79 19.26
N PRO A 24 -3.78 5.87 18.08
CA PRO A 24 -5.10 6.47 17.99
C PRO A 24 -6.07 5.50 18.67
N SER A 25 -6.46 5.86 19.89
CA SER A 25 -7.69 5.50 20.59
C SER A 25 -8.33 4.17 20.16
N VAL A 26 -7.92 3.13 20.86
CA VAL A 26 -8.59 1.84 20.93
C VAL A 26 -9.94 2.04 21.64
N PRO A 27 -11.12 1.79 21.03
CA PRO A 27 -12.28 1.37 21.78
C PRO A 27 -12.20 -0.15 21.89
N VAL A 28 -11.46 -0.65 22.88
CA VAL A 28 -11.61 -2.03 23.36
C VAL A 28 -12.69 -1.94 24.44
N SER A 29 -13.93 -2.02 23.97
CA SER A 29 -15.12 -2.44 24.73
C SER A 29 -15.80 -3.47 23.81
N ASP A 30 -16.10 -4.70 24.21
CA ASP A 30 -16.16 -5.29 25.53
C ASP A 30 -15.92 -6.80 25.43
N SER A 31 -15.47 -7.35 26.56
CA SER A 31 -15.61 -8.77 26.85
C SER A 31 -17.10 -9.10 26.97
N THR A 32 -17.69 -9.73 25.96
CA THR A 32 -18.96 -10.47 26.11
C THR A 32 -18.93 -11.65 25.15
N GLY A 33 -19.07 -12.85 25.71
CA GLY A 33 -19.17 -14.09 24.95
C GLY A 33 -20.31 -14.01 23.94
N GLY A 34 -19.93 -13.94 22.68
CA GLY A 34 -20.78 -14.02 21.51
C GLY A 34 -19.85 -14.27 20.33
N ILE A 35 -20.22 -15.17 19.43
CA ILE A 35 -19.47 -15.34 18.19
C ILE A 35 -19.39 -13.94 17.55
N PRO A 36 -18.20 -13.34 17.38
CA PRO A 36 -18.13 -12.03 16.73
C PRO A 36 -18.78 -12.18 15.37
N ASP A 37 -19.81 -11.40 15.09
CA ASP A 37 -20.40 -11.35 13.76
C ASP A 37 -19.26 -11.13 12.78
N PRO A 38 -19.09 -12.00 11.76
CA PRO A 38 -17.93 -11.93 10.87
C PRO A 38 -17.77 -10.54 10.23
N ALA A 39 -18.87 -9.79 10.08
CA ALA A 39 -18.88 -8.43 9.61
C ALA A 39 -18.09 -7.43 10.49
N THR A 40 -18.18 -7.55 11.82
CA THR A 40 -17.49 -6.63 12.75
C THR A 40 -15.98 -6.86 12.75
N PHE A 41 -15.55 -8.11 12.73
CA PHE A 41 -14.14 -8.48 12.64
C PHE A 41 -13.50 -8.04 11.31
N VAL A 42 -14.19 -8.26 10.18
CA VAL A 42 -13.70 -7.82 8.87
C VAL A 42 -13.58 -6.31 8.78
N SER A 43 -14.54 -5.57 9.36
CA SER A 43 -14.51 -4.11 9.38
C SER A 43 -13.35 -3.57 10.20
N ASP A 44 -13.06 -4.15 11.37
CA ASP A 44 -11.91 -3.76 12.21
C ASP A 44 -10.57 -3.99 11.48
N LEU A 45 -10.39 -5.17 10.87
CA LEU A 45 -9.20 -5.47 10.08
C LEU A 45 -9.04 -4.51 8.88
N ALA A 46 -10.12 -4.22 8.15
CA ALA A 46 -10.10 -3.30 7.02
C ALA A 46 -9.72 -1.88 7.47
N ASN A 47 -10.22 -1.42 8.62
CA ASN A 47 -9.86 -0.12 9.18
C ASN A 47 -8.38 -0.05 9.57
N ARG A 48 -7.84 -1.11 10.17
CA ARG A 48 -6.41 -1.21 10.53
C ARG A 48 -5.52 -1.18 9.29
N LEU A 49 -5.88 -1.92 8.24
CA LEU A 49 -5.18 -1.92 6.96
C LEU A 49 -5.21 -0.54 6.30
N THR A 50 -6.38 0.10 6.26
CA THR A 50 -6.56 1.44 5.69
C THR A 50 -5.68 2.46 6.43
N ALA A 51 -5.64 2.42 7.76
CA ALA A 51 -4.80 3.31 8.55
C ALA A 51 -3.30 3.14 8.26
N GLU A 52 -2.82 1.91 8.04
CA GLU A 52 -1.42 1.67 7.63
C GLU A 52 -1.14 2.22 6.22
N ILE A 53 -2.07 2.04 5.28
CA ILE A 53 -1.93 2.53 3.91
C ILE A 53 -1.90 4.07 3.87
N HIS A 54 -2.72 4.73 4.70
CA HIS A 54 -2.79 6.20 4.81
C HIS A 54 -1.49 6.86 5.28
N LYS A 55 -0.60 6.11 5.96
CA LYS A 55 0.74 6.62 6.33
C LYS A 55 1.63 6.87 5.10
N ALA A 56 1.42 6.13 4.02
CA ALA A 56 2.23 6.20 2.81
C ALA A 56 1.53 6.90 1.64
N VAL A 57 0.19 6.96 1.63
CA VAL A 57 -0.62 7.58 0.57
C VAL A 57 -1.68 8.47 1.20
N GLN A 58 -1.70 9.77 0.85
CA GLN A 58 -2.75 10.70 1.27
C GLN A 58 -3.67 11.06 0.09
N GLY A 59 -4.98 11.03 0.31
CA GLY A 59 -6.01 11.56 -0.61
C GLY A 59 -6.54 10.60 -1.67
N GLN A 60 -6.30 9.29 -1.56
CA GLN A 60 -6.81 8.27 -2.51
C GLN A 60 -7.73 7.26 -1.84
N ASP A 61 -8.59 7.72 -0.94
CA ASP A 61 -9.40 6.86 -0.05
C ASP A 61 -10.36 5.94 -0.82
N GLU A 62 -11.00 6.46 -1.86
CA GLU A 62 -11.93 5.69 -2.71
C GLU A 62 -11.22 4.55 -3.44
N VAL A 63 -10.00 4.83 -3.93
CA VAL A 63 -9.16 3.87 -4.64
C VAL A 63 -8.62 2.79 -3.69
N ILE A 64 -8.24 3.18 -2.47
CA ILE A 64 -7.81 2.26 -1.41
C ILE A 64 -8.96 1.33 -1.02
N SER A 65 -10.16 1.88 -0.84
CA SER A 65 -11.38 1.11 -0.54
C SER A 65 -11.70 0.11 -1.65
N ALA A 66 -11.69 0.53 -2.91
CA ALA A 66 -11.89 -0.35 -4.05
C ALA A 66 -10.83 -1.46 -4.14
N ALA A 67 -9.57 -1.14 -3.88
CA ALA A 67 -8.48 -2.12 -3.86
C ALA A 67 -8.63 -3.15 -2.73
N LEU A 68 -9.05 -2.71 -1.53
CA LEU A 68 -9.36 -3.60 -0.41
C LEU A 68 -10.54 -4.53 -0.75
N VAL A 69 -11.59 -4.01 -1.39
CA VAL A 69 -12.72 -4.84 -1.87
C VAL A 69 -12.25 -5.86 -2.89
N CYS A 70 -11.43 -5.47 -3.87
CA CYS A 70 -10.84 -6.43 -4.84
C CYS A 70 -10.01 -7.50 -4.12
N LEU A 71 -9.19 -7.12 -3.14
CA LEU A 71 -8.36 -8.05 -2.39
C LEU A 71 -9.20 -9.05 -1.57
N LEU A 72 -10.23 -8.56 -0.88
CA LEU A 72 -11.13 -9.39 -0.07
C LEU A 72 -12.00 -10.33 -0.91
N THR A 73 -12.32 -9.93 -2.15
CA THR A 73 -13.10 -10.74 -3.10
C THR A 73 -12.24 -11.64 -4.00
N GLY A 74 -10.91 -11.51 -3.93
CA GLY A 74 -9.99 -12.20 -4.86
C GLY A 74 -10.11 -11.73 -6.31
N GLY A 75 -10.64 -10.52 -6.54
CA GLY A 75 -10.78 -9.90 -7.85
C GLY A 75 -9.50 -9.21 -8.32
N HIS A 76 -9.51 -8.81 -9.59
CA HIS A 76 -8.44 -8.01 -10.19
C HIS A 76 -8.94 -6.59 -10.45
N GLY A 77 -8.16 -5.59 -10.06
CA GLY A 77 -8.46 -4.18 -10.30
C GLY A 77 -7.53 -3.60 -11.36
N LEU A 78 -8.08 -2.81 -12.28
CA LEU A 78 -7.30 -2.03 -13.24
C LEU A 78 -7.18 -0.59 -12.76
N PHE A 79 -5.94 -0.09 -12.72
CA PHE A 79 -5.64 1.26 -12.24
C PHE A 79 -5.35 2.20 -13.42
N GLU A 80 -6.38 2.88 -13.90
CA GLU A 80 -6.28 3.82 -15.02
C GLU A 80 -6.03 5.26 -14.55
N GLY A 81 -5.43 6.07 -15.43
CA GLY A 81 -5.29 7.52 -15.25
C GLY A 81 -3.92 8.06 -15.62
N VAL A 82 -3.72 9.36 -15.44
CA VAL A 82 -2.51 10.08 -15.86
C VAL A 82 -1.24 9.59 -15.13
N PRO A 83 -0.07 9.54 -15.81
CA PRO A 83 1.19 9.20 -15.17
C PRO A 83 1.52 10.26 -14.10
N GLY A 84 2.06 9.81 -12.96
CA GLY A 84 2.42 10.70 -11.85
C GLY A 84 1.43 10.69 -10.67
N THR A 85 0.28 10.02 -10.74
CA THR A 85 -0.67 9.90 -9.61
C THR A 85 -0.30 8.82 -8.59
N ALA A 86 0.99 8.61 -8.38
CA ALA A 86 1.53 7.68 -7.37
C ALA A 86 0.95 6.24 -7.40
N LYS A 87 0.37 5.77 -8.52
CA LYS A 87 -0.29 4.45 -8.63
C LYS A 87 0.61 3.29 -8.18
N THR A 88 1.87 3.32 -8.59
CA THR A 88 2.87 2.31 -8.18
C THR A 88 3.19 2.38 -6.69
N LEU A 89 3.24 3.59 -6.12
CA LEU A 89 3.47 3.79 -4.69
C LEU A 89 2.28 3.22 -3.92
N LEU A 90 1.05 3.52 -4.35
CA LEU A 90 -0.17 3.00 -3.76
C LEU A 90 -0.21 1.48 -3.76
N MET A 91 0.01 0.83 -4.91
CA MET A 91 0.05 -0.63 -4.98
C MET A 91 1.12 -1.24 -4.08
N ARG A 92 2.32 -0.62 -4.02
CA ARG A 92 3.40 -1.08 -3.15
C ARG A 92 3.06 -0.93 -1.66
N SER A 93 2.40 0.17 -1.29
CA SER A 93 1.95 0.40 0.09
C SER A 93 0.87 -0.58 0.52
N ILE A 94 -0.07 -0.91 -0.37
CA ILE A 94 -1.08 -1.94 -0.11
C ILE A 94 -0.42 -3.31 0.08
N ALA A 95 0.51 -3.68 -0.81
CA ALA A 95 1.24 -4.93 -0.68
C ALA A 95 2.05 -4.98 0.63
N ALA A 96 2.71 -3.89 1.03
CA ALA A 96 3.43 -3.81 2.29
C ALA A 96 2.50 -3.93 3.51
N ALA A 97 1.33 -3.28 3.49
CA ALA A 97 0.34 -3.37 4.57
C ALA A 97 -0.24 -4.79 4.71
N CYS A 98 -0.40 -5.51 3.59
CA CYS A 98 -0.91 -6.88 3.56
C CYS A 98 0.20 -7.96 3.69
N SER A 99 1.47 -7.57 3.83
CA SER A 99 2.63 -8.49 3.75
C SER A 99 2.59 -9.39 2.49
N ALA A 100 2.11 -8.86 1.37
CA ALA A 100 1.99 -9.54 0.10
C ALA A 100 3.20 -9.26 -0.81
N GLU A 101 3.50 -10.20 -1.71
CA GLU A 101 4.54 -10.00 -2.73
C GLU A 101 4.06 -9.01 -3.81
N PHE A 102 4.81 -7.94 -4.03
CA PHE A 102 4.54 -6.99 -5.10
C PHE A 102 5.43 -7.28 -6.31
N LYS A 103 4.82 -7.68 -7.42
CA LYS A 103 5.51 -7.89 -8.70
C LYS A 103 5.01 -6.90 -9.75
N ARG A 104 5.92 -6.12 -10.31
CA ARG A 104 5.63 -5.22 -11.44
C ARG A 104 6.07 -5.87 -12.74
N ILE A 105 5.12 -6.05 -13.66
CA ILE A 105 5.40 -6.45 -15.04
C ILE A 105 5.17 -5.24 -15.91
N GLN A 106 6.18 -4.84 -16.69
CA GLN A 106 6.02 -3.79 -17.68
C GLN A 106 5.52 -4.43 -18.97
N PHE A 107 4.32 -4.09 -19.39
CA PHE A 107 3.89 -4.37 -20.76
C PHE A 107 4.76 -3.53 -21.69
N THR A 108 5.78 -4.16 -22.24
CA THR A 108 6.45 -3.69 -23.45
C THR A 108 5.63 -4.14 -24.65
N PRO A 109 5.64 -3.41 -25.77
CA PRO A 109 4.90 -3.80 -26.98
C PRO A 109 5.30 -5.19 -27.52
N ASP A 110 6.40 -5.75 -27.03
CA ASP A 110 6.89 -7.11 -27.28
C ASP A 110 6.02 -8.21 -26.62
N LEU A 111 5.29 -7.88 -25.54
CA LEU A 111 4.39 -8.79 -24.82
C LEU A 111 2.95 -8.79 -25.37
N MET A 112 2.68 -7.96 -26.38
CA MET A 112 1.42 -7.99 -27.10
C MET A 112 1.57 -9.10 -28.16
N PRO A 113 0.80 -10.20 -28.09
CA PRO A 113 0.83 -11.17 -29.17
C PRO A 113 0.48 -10.39 -30.44
N SER A 114 1.40 -10.38 -31.40
CA SER A 114 1.08 -10.00 -32.77
C SER A 114 0.27 -11.16 -33.35
N ASP A 115 -0.99 -11.26 -32.93
CA ASP A 115 -2.08 -12.03 -33.54
C ASP A 115 -3.39 -11.27 -33.32
#